data_AF-A0A0F9F4X2-F1
#
_entry.id   AF-A0A0F9F4X2-F1
#
_cell.length_a   1.000
_cell.length_b   1.000
_cell.length_c   1.000
_cell.angle_alpha   90.00
_cell.angle_beta   90.00
_cell.angle_gamma   90.00
#
_symmetry.space_group_name_H-M   'P 1'
#
loop_
_entity.id
_entity.type
_entity.pdbx_description
1 polymer ?
#
loop_
_entity_poly.entity_id
_entity_poly.type
_entity_poly.pdbx_seq_one_letter_code
_entity_poly.pdbx_strand_id
1 'polypeptide(L)' 'MDERIKEHLMRLNRYYLQLVDIRRISCEDFIGDDIHRAAAERVLQTAIESCLNIGNRLISLL' A
#
# COMPACT_ATOMS: atom_id res chain seq x y z
N MET A 1 8.33 9.60 -17.95
CA MET A 1 8.30 8.58 -16.88
C MET A 1 7.57 7.37 -17.45
N ASP A 2 8.09 6.16 -17.25
CA ASP A 2 7.40 4.94 -17.68
C ASP A 2 5.98 4.90 -17.10
N GLU A 3 4.96 4.68 -17.95
CA GLU A 3 3.56 4.81 -17.54
C GLU A 3 3.17 3.75 -16.50
N ARG A 4 3.77 2.55 -16.54
CA ARG A 4 3.53 1.52 -15.51
C ARG A 4 4.10 1.95 -14.17
N ILE A 5 5.29 2.54 -14.16
CA ILE A 5 5.87 3.10 -12.93
C ILE A 5 4.96 4.20 -12.36
N LYS A 6 4.47 5.10 -13.22
CA LYS A 6 3.56 6.18 -12.82
C LYS A 6 2.25 5.64 -12.22
N GLU A 7 1.65 4.61 -12.83
CA GLU A 7 0.47 3.95 -12.29
C GLU A 7 0.70 3.37 -10.89
N HIS A 8 1.82 2.69 -10.66
CA HIS A 8 2.16 2.16 -9.35
C HIS A 8 2.41 3.26 -8.31
N LEU A 9 3.02 4.39 -8.70
CA LEU A 9 3.16 5.56 -7.80
C LEU A 9 1.80 6.15 -7.42
N MET A 10 0.85 6.24 -8.37
CA MET A 10 -0.52 6.67 -8.08
C MET A 10 -1.26 5.70 -7.15
N ARG A 11 -1.01 4.40 -7.26
CA ARG A 11 -1.55 3.40 -6.33
C ARG A 11 -0.93 3.54 -4.94
N LEU A 12 0.38 3.71 -4.85
CA LEU A 12 1.08 3.94 -3.58
C LEU A 12 0.53 5.14 -2.81
N ASN A 13 0.25 6.25 -3.51
CA ASN A 13 -0.39 7.40 -2.86
C ASN A 13 -1.78 7.06 -2.30
N ARG A 14 -2.59 6.28 -3.02
CA ARG A 14 -3.90 5.82 -2.53
C ARG A 14 -3.76 4.91 -1.30
N TYR A 15 -2.84 3.96 -1.33
CA TYR A 15 -2.58 3.07 -0.19
C TYR A 15 -2.09 3.84 1.03
N TYR A 16 -1.23 4.84 0.83
CA TYR A 16 -0.81 5.73 1.90
C TYR A 16 -2.00 6.45 2.56
N LEU A 17 -2.91 7.02 1.78
CA LEU A 17 -4.11 7.68 2.31
C LEU A 17 -4.99 6.70 3.10
N GLN A 18 -5.18 5.48 2.60
CA GLN A 18 -5.91 4.43 3.33
C GLN A 18 -5.23 4.08 4.67
N LEU A 19 -3.89 3.97 4.71
CA LEU A 19 -3.15 3.74 5.94
C LEU A 19 -3.26 4.91 6.92
N VAL A 20 -3.33 6.16 6.42
CA VAL A 20 -3.58 7.34 7.24
C VAL A 20 -4.96 7.27 7.89
N ASP A 21 -5.97 6.80 7.17
CA ASP A 21 -7.32 6.61 7.71
C ASP A 21 -7.36 5.47 8.75
N ILE A 22 -6.71 4.34 8.47
CA ILE A 22 -6.58 3.22 9.42
C ILE A 22 -5.87 3.67 10.70
N ARG A 23 -4.83 4.50 10.60
CA ARG A 23 -4.10 5.05 11.75
C ARG A 23 -4.98 5.91 12.68
N ARG A 24 -6.14 6.37 12.23
CA ARG A 24 -7.09 7.13 13.07
C ARG A 24 -7.92 6.24 13.99
N ILE A 25 -7.94 4.93 13.73
CA ILE A 25 -8.60 3.94 14.59
C ILE A 25 -7.85 3.88 15.93
N SER A 26 -8.58 3.80 17.04
CA SER A 26 -7.95 3.67 18.35
C SER A 26 -7.17 2.35 18.44
N CYS A 27 -6.13 2.31 19.29
CA CYS A 27 -5.35 1.09 19.47
C CYS A 27 -6.23 -0.08 19.96
N GLU A 28 -7.17 0.21 20.85
CA GLU A 28 -8.10 -0.78 21.41
C GLU A 28 -9.03 -1.34 20.33
N ASP A 29 -9.64 -0.50 19.50
CA ASP A 29 -10.51 -0.93 18.39
C ASP A 29 -9.74 -1.67 17.29
N PHE A 30 -8.49 -1.28 17.06
CA PHE A 30 -7.62 -1.94 16.10
C PHE A 30 -7.20 -3.34 16.56
N ILE A 31 -6.95 -3.51 17.86
CA ILE A 31 -6.63 -4.82 18.46
C ILE A 31 -7.90 -5.65 18.70
N GLY A 32 -9.05 -5.02 18.90
CA GLY A 32 -10.32 -5.70 19.15
C GLY A 32 -10.98 -6.29 17.90
N ASP A 33 -10.64 -5.78 16.71
CA ASP A 33 -11.33 -6.11 15.46
C ASP A 33 -10.39 -6.68 14.39
N ASP A 34 -10.59 -7.94 14.03
CA ASP A 34 -9.85 -8.63 12.96
C ASP A 34 -10.01 -7.98 11.60
N ILE A 35 -11.14 -7.31 11.33
CA ILE A 35 -11.39 -6.64 10.05
C ILE A 35 -10.44 -5.45 9.90
N HIS A 36 -10.23 -4.66 10.96
CA HIS A 36 -9.29 -3.54 10.93
C HIS A 36 -7.86 -4.01 10.71
N ARG A 37 -7.43 -5.08 11.38
CA ARG A 37 -6.11 -5.68 11.16
C ARG A 37 -5.94 -6.20 9.74
N ALA A 38 -6.88 -7.01 9.26
CA ALA A 38 -6.83 -7.58 7.92
C ALA A 38 -6.81 -6.49 6.84
N ALA A 39 -7.55 -5.40 7.04
CA ALA A 39 -7.50 -4.23 6.15
C ALA A 39 -6.10 -3.60 6.13
N ALA A 40 -5.50 -3.35 7.30
CA ALA A 40 -4.15 -2.78 7.40
C ALA A 40 -3.10 -3.68 6.74
N GLU A 41 -3.12 -4.98 7.04
CA GLU A 41 -2.24 -5.98 6.45
C GLU A 41 -2.37 -5.99 4.93
N ARG A 42 -3.60 -5.97 4.40
CA ARG A 42 -3.82 -5.99 2.95
C ARG A 42 -3.34 -4.73 2.26
N VAL A 43 -3.57 -3.55 2.86
CA VAL A 43 -3.09 -2.28 2.28
C VAL A 43 -1.57 -2.23 2.30
N LEU A 44 -0.92 -2.67 3.39
CA LEU A 44 0.54 -2.78 3.46
C LEU A 44 1.10 -3.75 2.41
N GLN A 45 0.49 -4.93 2.28
CA GLN A 45 0.90 -5.94 1.29
C GLN A 45 0.84 -5.36 -0.13
N THR A 46 -0.26 -4.73 -0.52
CA THR A 46 -0.42 -4.16 -1.87
C THR A 46 0.50 -2.97 -2.15
N ALA A 47 0.86 -2.21 -1.11
CA ALA A 47 1.90 -1.18 -1.21
C ALA A 47 3.28 -1.80 -1.48
N ILE A 48 3.67 -2.83 -0.73
CA ILE A 48 4.93 -3.57 -0.94
C ILE A 48 4.97 -4.17 -2.36
N GLU A 49 3.90 -4.85 -2.78
CA GLU A 49 3.78 -5.41 -4.13
C GLU A 49 3.93 -4.33 -5.22
N SER A 50 3.41 -3.12 -5.01
CA SER A 50 3.59 -2.02 -5.97
C SER A 50 5.03 -1.54 -6.04
N CYS A 51 5.74 -1.46 -4.91
CA CYS A 51 7.17 -1.16 -4.89
C CYS A 51 7.99 -2.22 -5.64
N LEU A 52 7.68 -3.51 -5.42
CA LEU A 52 8.34 -4.62 -6.13
C LEU A 52 8.10 -4.54 -7.63
N ASN A 53 6.87 -4.24 -8.06
CA ASN A 53 6.56 -4.07 -9.48
C ASN A 53 7.30 -2.89 -10.13
N ILE A 54 7.46 -1.77 -9.41
CA ILE A 54 8.30 -0.65 -9.87
C ILE A 54 9.75 -1.11 -10.02
N GLY A 55 10.31 -1.79 -9.00
CA GLY A 55 11.68 -2.31 -9.04
C GLY A 55 11.92 -3.26 -10.22
N ASN A 56 11.01 -4.22 -10.42
CA ASN A 56 11.06 -5.14 -11.56
C ASN A 56 10.98 -4.41 -12.90
N ARG A 57 10.15 -3.36 -13.00
CA ARG A 57 10.05 -2.56 -14.21
C ARG A 57 11.34 -1.78 -14.48
N LEU A 58 11.95 -1.20 -13.46
CA LEU A 58 13.23 -0.51 -13.59
C LEU A 58 14.32 -1.46 -14.08
N ILE A 59 14.45 -2.65 -13.48
CA ILE A 59 15.42 -3.66 -13.90
C ILE A 59 15.19 -4.08 -15.36
N SER A 60 13.93 -4.24 -15.77
CA SER A 60 13.57 -4.59 -17.16
C SER A 60 13.86 -3.50 -18.20
N LEU A 61 14.09 -2.26 -17.77
CA LEU A 61 14.41 -1.13 -18.65
C LEU A 61 15.92 -0.89 -18.78
N LEU A 62 16.73 -1.58 -17.98
CA LEU A 62 18.19 -1.64 -18.11
C LEU A 62 18.58 -2.65 -19.19
#